data_AF-A0A3D0HQQ3-F1
#
_entry.id   AF-A0A3D0HQQ3-F1
#
_cell.length_a   1.000
_cell.length_b   1.000
_cell.length_c   1.000
_cell.angle_alpha   90.00
_cell.angle_beta   90.00
_cell.angle_gamma   90.00
#
_symmetry.space_group_name_H-M   'P 1'
#
loop_
_entity.id
_entity.type
_entity.pdbx_description
1 polymer ?
#
loop_
_entity_poly.entity_id
_entity_poly.type
_entity_poly.pdbx_seq_one_letter_code
_entity_poly.pdbx_strand_id
1 'polypeptide(L)'
;MKKIAVRKRILAGLLAVALIVPANANVAGAKTQTVLETDVTEASEGCTLVGVYGSYFAQAKEALAKINAIRKEACEAGNVRDPRDLGRYLTASDYVPLKWSSDLENIARIRAAEAGIAFRFMDSGHNRLNEKNTFSITSNGISSSSEDLAYYHVQDMIEGILLWYSEKQYWVKQDFSEETGHYTSMINPKFKYVGFGGFYSEAAPYPATMAGEFSAKSDLDETMQEAPADVMQKIEVSNNFIRETYLEGETQIFTGGTTTVTPRVKLRRKNALRDVWSIEDVTYTSSNPAVATVTAEGLVTGMTDGTVTITAKSGSTIAAQKEITVKCNHPKKMTSYTESTCTKEGKKQYYCAVCQNTIEETVAKKEHDYVYGAADSQGKSTGKCSACGDTIRIAPPTQMTLYWRNSTSS
;
A
#
# COMPACT_ATOMS: atom_id res chain seq x y z
N MET A 1 52.36 -50.24 41.54
CA MET A 1 51.48 -49.05 41.39
C MET A 1 51.78 -48.38 40.04
N LYS A 2 50.74 -47.82 39.42
CA LYS A 2 50.54 -47.65 37.97
C LYS A 2 51.57 -46.73 37.28
N LYS A 3 52.13 -47.20 36.15
CA LYS A 3 52.75 -46.36 35.11
C LYS A 3 51.63 -45.59 34.39
N ILE A 4 51.64 -44.26 34.49
CA ILE A 4 50.66 -43.39 33.84
C ILE A 4 51.17 -43.05 32.43
N ALA A 5 50.37 -43.40 31.43
CA ALA A 5 50.60 -43.11 30.03
C ALA A 5 50.36 -41.62 29.73
N VAL A 6 51.35 -40.95 29.13
CA VAL A 6 51.22 -39.59 28.59
C VAL A 6 50.57 -39.69 27.20
N ARG A 7 49.29 -39.32 27.10
CA ARG A 7 48.59 -39.14 25.81
C ARG A 7 48.91 -37.74 25.26
N LYS A 8 49.61 -37.69 24.12
CA LYS A 8 49.72 -36.48 23.27
C LYS A 8 48.33 -36.06 22.81
N ARG A 9 47.89 -34.86 23.20
CA ARG A 9 46.73 -34.18 22.60
C ARG A 9 47.23 -33.30 21.46
N ILE A 10 46.78 -33.61 20.25
CA ILE A 10 46.94 -32.76 19.06
C ILE A 10 45.98 -31.59 19.22
N LEU A 11 46.52 -30.38 19.39
CA LEU A 11 45.76 -29.14 19.42
C LEU A 11 45.59 -28.67 17.97
N ALA A 12 44.40 -28.88 17.39
CA ALA A 12 44.03 -28.28 16.12
C ALA A 12 43.73 -26.79 16.36
N GLY A 13 44.61 -25.91 15.89
CA GLY A 13 44.39 -24.47 15.89
C GLY A 13 43.35 -24.09 14.84
N LEU A 14 42.16 -23.69 15.29
CA LEU A 14 41.18 -22.97 14.47
C LEU A 14 41.65 -21.53 14.31
N LEU A 15 42.16 -21.22 13.11
CA LEU A 15 42.51 -19.87 12.70
C LEU A 15 41.21 -19.10 12.41
N ALA A 16 40.73 -18.32 13.38
CA ALA A 16 39.61 -17.41 13.18
C ALA A 16 40.10 -16.19 12.38
N VAL A 17 39.82 -16.17 11.08
CA VAL A 17 39.95 -14.96 10.26
C VAL A 17 38.77 -14.06 10.61
N ALA A 18 39.00 -13.08 11.48
CA ALA A 18 38.06 -12.01 11.74
C ALA A 18 37.95 -11.13 10.47
N LEU A 19 36.86 -11.28 9.74
CA LEU A 19 36.47 -10.33 8.69
C LEU A 19 36.12 -9.01 9.36
N ILE A 20 37.02 -8.04 9.23
CA ILE A 20 36.76 -6.63 9.57
C ILE A 20 35.74 -6.13 8.55
N VAL A 21 34.46 -6.14 8.93
CA VAL A 21 33.43 -5.39 8.21
C VAL A 21 33.71 -3.91 8.47
N PRO A 22 33.86 -3.04 7.44
CA PRO A 22 33.99 -1.62 7.66
C PRO A 22 32.72 -1.12 8.36
N ALA A 23 32.86 -0.73 9.62
CA ALA A 23 31.88 0.01 10.38
C ALA A 23 31.70 1.36 9.70
N ASN A 24 30.70 1.48 8.82
CA ASN A 24 30.09 2.74 8.35
C ASN A 24 28.81 2.46 7.54
N ALA A 25 27.98 1.51 8.00
CA ALA A 25 26.56 1.56 7.69
C ALA A 25 25.89 2.23 8.88
N ASN A 26 25.39 3.45 8.69
CA ASN A 26 24.38 4.01 9.57
C ASN A 26 23.18 3.07 9.54
N VAL A 27 23.16 2.07 10.42
CA VAL A 27 21.95 1.32 10.73
C VAL A 27 21.11 2.30 11.52
N ALA A 28 20.31 3.09 10.80
CA ALA A 28 19.21 3.82 11.40
C ALA A 28 18.41 2.78 12.18
N GLY A 29 18.42 2.87 13.52
CA GLY A 29 17.65 1.95 14.34
C GLY A 29 16.21 1.98 13.86
N ALA A 30 15.69 0.82 13.44
CA ALA A 30 14.31 0.70 13.02
C ALA A 30 13.44 1.17 14.20
N LYS A 31 12.73 2.29 14.02
CA LYS A 31 11.70 2.68 14.98
C LYS A 31 10.64 1.58 14.94
N THR A 32 10.47 0.85 16.03
CA THR A 32 9.36 -0.08 16.18
C THR A 32 8.07 0.72 16.05
N GLN A 33 7.33 0.47 14.97
CA GLN A 33 6.05 1.14 14.71
C GLN A 33 5.07 0.83 15.83
N THR A 34 4.39 1.86 16.36
CA THR A 34 3.36 1.65 17.38
C THR A 34 2.14 0.99 16.75
N VAL A 35 1.76 -0.18 17.26
CA VAL A 35 0.57 -0.91 16.86
C VAL A 35 -0.51 -0.70 17.91
N LEU A 36 -1.69 -0.26 17.47
CA LEU A 36 -2.85 -0.03 18.32
C LEU A 36 -3.86 -1.16 18.14
N GLU A 37 -4.48 -1.58 19.24
CA GLU A 37 -5.49 -2.64 19.22
C GLU A 37 -6.83 -2.15 18.67
N THR A 38 -7.64 -3.10 18.19
CA THR A 38 -9.07 -2.88 17.90
C THR A 38 -9.91 -3.30 19.13
N ASP A 39 -11.22 -3.36 18.98
CA ASP A 39 -12.18 -3.81 20.00
C ASP A 39 -12.10 -5.30 20.38
N VAL A 40 -11.25 -6.07 19.68
CA VAL A 40 -10.98 -7.47 19.94
C VAL A 40 -9.48 -7.72 20.02
N THR A 41 -9.06 -8.59 20.93
CA THR A 41 -7.65 -9.01 21.09
C THR A 41 -7.25 -10.10 20.11
N GLU A 42 -8.22 -10.91 19.67
CA GLU A 42 -8.04 -11.99 18.70
C GLU A 42 -9.12 -11.88 17.62
N ALA A 43 -8.80 -12.35 16.41
CA ALA A 43 -9.76 -12.36 15.32
C ALA A 43 -10.95 -13.27 15.65
N SER A 44 -12.14 -12.78 15.36
CA SER A 44 -13.38 -13.56 15.45
C SER A 44 -13.41 -14.65 14.39
N GLU A 45 -14.28 -15.64 14.58
CA GLU A 45 -14.47 -16.71 13.61
C GLU A 45 -14.77 -16.14 12.21
N GLY A 46 -14.03 -16.62 11.20
CA GLY A 46 -14.17 -16.16 9.82
C GLY A 46 -13.60 -14.76 9.54
N CYS A 47 -12.89 -14.15 10.50
CA CYS A 47 -12.23 -12.86 10.33
C CYS A 47 -10.71 -12.97 10.47
N THR A 48 -10.01 -11.91 10.06
CA THR A 48 -8.58 -11.71 10.23
C THR A 48 -8.33 -10.29 10.73
N LEU A 49 -7.38 -10.13 11.65
CA LEU A 49 -6.90 -8.80 12.04
C LEU A 49 -5.87 -8.31 11.02
N VAL A 50 -6.07 -7.08 10.54
CA VAL A 50 -5.17 -6.40 9.60
C VAL A 50 -4.88 -4.99 10.12
N GLY A 51 -3.90 -4.30 9.55
CA GLY A 51 -3.49 -2.98 9.97
C GLY A 51 -3.85 -1.90 8.96
N VAL A 52 -4.18 -0.71 9.44
CA VAL A 52 -4.26 0.52 8.65
C VAL A 52 -3.24 1.51 9.19
N TYR A 53 -2.26 1.87 8.36
CA TYR A 53 -1.25 2.85 8.73
C TYR A 53 -1.78 4.27 8.61
N GLY A 54 -1.54 5.10 9.62
CA GLY A 54 -2.00 6.48 9.62
C GLY A 54 -1.70 7.25 10.89
N SER A 55 -2.38 8.39 11.06
CA SER A 55 -2.24 9.29 12.21
C SER A 55 -3.58 9.79 12.71
N TYR A 56 -3.73 9.93 14.02
CA TYR A 56 -4.93 10.49 14.66
C TYR A 56 -4.87 12.01 14.80
N PHE A 57 -6.02 12.66 14.82
CA PHE A 57 -6.11 14.13 14.88
C PHE A 57 -6.06 14.62 16.32
N ALA A 58 -5.27 15.66 16.59
CA ALA A 58 -5.04 16.20 17.93
C ALA A 58 -5.90 17.45 18.21
N GLN A 59 -7.23 17.35 18.06
CA GLN A 59 -8.15 18.51 18.15
C GLN A 59 -9.40 18.27 19.01
N ALA A 60 -9.34 17.35 19.98
CA ALA A 60 -10.49 16.97 20.80
C ALA A 60 -11.16 18.16 21.52
N LYS A 61 -10.36 19.11 22.05
CA LYS A 61 -10.88 20.29 22.76
C LYS A 61 -11.61 21.25 21.82
N GLU A 62 -11.00 21.56 20.69
CA GLU A 62 -11.52 22.44 19.65
C GLU A 62 -12.81 21.85 19.05
N ALA A 63 -12.78 20.55 18.77
CA ALA A 63 -13.92 19.80 18.23
C ALA A 63 -15.11 19.79 19.20
N LEU A 64 -14.87 19.53 20.50
CA LEU A 64 -15.91 19.61 21.53
C LEU A 64 -16.49 21.02 21.67
N ALA A 65 -15.63 22.04 21.65
CA ALA A 65 -16.07 23.43 21.70
C ALA A 65 -16.94 23.78 20.49
N LYS A 66 -16.56 23.33 19.29
CA LYS A 66 -17.29 23.59 18.05
C LYS A 66 -18.67 22.95 18.03
N ILE A 67 -18.79 21.67 18.38
CA ILE A 67 -20.11 21.01 18.41
C ILE A 67 -21.01 21.62 19.48
N ASN A 68 -20.47 22.01 20.64
CA ASN A 68 -21.26 22.69 21.67
C ASN A 68 -21.72 24.09 21.24
N ALA A 69 -20.90 24.82 20.49
CA ALA A 69 -21.31 26.09 19.90
C ALA A 69 -22.49 25.89 18.92
N ILE A 70 -22.43 24.87 18.07
CA ILE A 70 -23.52 24.51 17.14
C ILE A 70 -24.80 24.13 17.90
N ARG A 71 -24.68 23.32 18.96
CA ARG A 71 -25.83 22.93 19.80
C ARG A 71 -26.50 24.13 20.46
N LYS A 72 -25.68 25.06 20.97
CA LYS A 72 -26.18 26.29 21.57
C LYS A 72 -26.89 27.15 20.54
N GLU A 73 -26.29 27.34 19.38
CA GLU A 73 -26.87 28.07 18.26
C GLU A 73 -28.24 27.50 17.86
N ALA A 74 -28.35 26.18 17.73
CA ALA A 74 -29.61 25.51 17.37
C ALA A 74 -30.73 25.77 18.39
N CYS A 75 -30.40 25.82 19.68
CA CYS A 75 -31.35 26.10 20.76
C CYS A 75 -31.77 27.58 20.83
N GLU A 76 -30.93 28.49 20.36
CA GLU A 76 -31.16 29.94 20.40
C GLU A 76 -31.81 30.48 19.10
N ALA A 77 -31.71 29.74 17.99
CA ALA A 77 -32.17 30.20 16.67
C ALA A 77 -33.69 30.38 16.54
N GLY A 78 -34.50 29.72 17.37
CA GLY A 78 -35.97 29.86 17.37
C GLY A 78 -36.70 29.26 16.17
N ASN A 79 -35.99 28.59 15.25
CA ASN A 79 -36.55 27.97 14.04
C ASN A 79 -36.06 26.53 13.79
N VAL A 80 -35.31 25.94 14.73
CA VAL A 80 -34.77 24.58 14.60
C VAL A 80 -35.71 23.59 15.30
N ARG A 81 -36.25 22.62 14.57
CA ARG A 81 -37.10 21.56 15.14
C ARG A 81 -36.31 20.69 16.12
N ASP A 82 -36.94 20.28 17.23
CA ASP A 82 -36.33 19.34 18.17
C ASP A 82 -36.27 17.93 17.56
N PRO A 83 -35.09 17.31 17.40
CA PRO A 83 -35.00 15.94 16.89
C PRO A 83 -35.76 14.89 17.72
N ARG A 84 -36.07 15.19 18.98
CA ARG A 84 -36.86 14.32 19.88
C ARG A 84 -38.36 14.48 19.69
N ASP A 85 -38.80 15.63 19.18
CA ASP A 85 -40.21 16.00 19.02
C ASP A 85 -40.38 17.05 17.91
N LEU A 86 -40.76 16.58 16.72
CA LEU A 86 -41.00 17.42 15.55
C LEU A 86 -42.15 18.41 15.72
N GLY A 87 -43.01 18.24 16.74
CA GLY A 87 -44.12 19.14 17.04
C GLY A 87 -43.67 20.51 17.53
N ARG A 88 -42.43 20.62 18.04
CA ARG A 88 -41.91 21.87 18.64
C ARG A 88 -40.55 22.28 18.07
N TYR A 89 -40.13 23.48 18.46
CA TYR A 89 -38.78 23.99 18.22
C TYR A 89 -37.92 23.80 19.47
N LEU A 90 -36.61 23.70 19.27
CA LEU A 90 -35.64 23.82 20.35
C LEU A 90 -35.72 25.22 20.97
N THR A 91 -35.44 25.28 22.26
CA THR A 91 -35.42 26.51 23.05
C THR A 91 -34.11 26.62 23.82
N ALA A 92 -33.77 27.81 24.32
CA ALA A 92 -32.55 27.99 25.10
C ALA A 92 -32.46 27.07 26.33
N SER A 93 -33.60 26.67 26.92
CA SER A 93 -33.65 25.70 28.04
C SER A 93 -33.33 24.25 27.63
N ASP A 94 -33.39 23.91 26.35
CA ASP A 94 -33.01 22.59 25.85
C ASP A 94 -31.48 22.42 25.73
N TYR A 95 -30.71 23.52 25.79
CA TYR A 95 -29.26 23.44 25.63
C TYR A 95 -28.59 22.75 26.82
N VAL A 96 -28.05 21.56 26.54
CA VAL A 96 -27.14 20.85 27.44
C VAL A 96 -25.83 20.64 26.67
N PRO A 97 -24.69 21.19 27.16
CA PRO A 97 -23.40 20.97 26.52
C PRO A 97 -23.04 19.49 26.61
N LEU A 98 -22.57 18.95 25.49
CA LEU A 98 -21.92 17.65 25.45
C LEU A 98 -20.64 17.71 26.28
N LYS A 99 -20.38 16.61 26.97
CA LYS A 99 -19.12 16.29 27.61
C LYS A 99 -18.33 15.31 26.74
N TRP A 100 -17.02 15.32 26.85
CA TRP A 100 -16.21 14.32 26.16
C TRP A 100 -16.36 12.95 26.83
N SER A 101 -16.18 11.86 26.08
CA SER A 101 -16.02 10.53 26.65
C SER A 101 -14.82 9.80 26.05
N SER A 102 -13.90 9.34 26.90
CA SER A 102 -12.72 8.59 26.47
C SER A 102 -13.09 7.25 25.80
N ASP A 103 -14.13 6.59 26.29
CA ASP A 103 -14.66 5.34 25.72
C ASP A 103 -15.31 5.56 24.36
N LEU A 104 -16.10 6.63 24.19
CA LEU A 104 -16.65 7.00 22.89
C LEU A 104 -15.56 7.43 21.91
N GLU A 105 -14.52 8.12 22.40
CA GLU A 105 -13.34 8.46 21.59
C GLU A 105 -12.61 7.21 21.11
N ASN A 106 -12.43 6.21 21.98
CA ASN A 106 -11.80 4.94 21.61
C ASN A 106 -12.58 4.23 20.50
N ILE A 107 -13.91 4.15 20.65
CA ILE A 107 -14.80 3.60 19.63
C ILE A 107 -14.66 4.39 18.33
N ALA A 108 -14.78 5.72 18.40
CA ALA A 108 -14.71 6.60 17.24
C ALA A 108 -13.37 6.49 16.50
N ARG A 109 -12.26 6.29 17.22
CA ARG A 109 -10.93 6.13 16.62
C ARG A 109 -10.84 4.87 15.76
N ILE A 110 -11.25 3.73 16.30
CA ILE A 110 -11.31 2.46 15.56
C ILE A 110 -12.27 2.60 14.37
N ARG A 111 -13.44 3.21 14.60
CA ARG A 111 -14.44 3.44 13.55
C ARG A 111 -13.96 4.36 12.45
N ALA A 112 -13.19 5.40 12.74
CA ALA A 112 -12.61 6.27 11.72
C ALA A 112 -11.65 5.50 10.78
N ALA A 113 -10.81 4.62 11.34
CA ALA A 113 -9.93 3.76 10.54
C ALA A 113 -10.72 2.73 9.70
N GLU A 114 -11.71 2.06 10.30
CA GLU A 114 -12.57 1.09 9.60
C GLU A 114 -13.40 1.77 8.49
N ALA A 115 -14.06 2.88 8.82
CA ALA A 115 -14.97 3.60 7.93
C ALA A 115 -14.25 4.18 6.72
N GLY A 116 -13.00 4.63 6.87
CA GLY A 116 -12.19 5.11 5.75
C GLY A 116 -11.93 4.02 4.70
N ILE A 117 -11.63 2.80 5.15
CA ILE A 117 -11.47 1.65 4.27
C ILE A 117 -12.83 1.19 3.71
N ALA A 118 -13.88 1.19 4.52
CA ALA A 118 -15.23 0.77 4.16
C ALA A 118 -15.92 1.69 3.15
N PHE A 119 -15.55 2.98 3.08
CA PHE A 119 -16.16 3.94 2.16
C PHE A 119 -16.10 3.45 0.70
N ARG A 120 -17.26 3.31 0.05
CA ARG A 120 -17.42 2.73 -1.32
C ARG A 120 -16.86 1.30 -1.50
N PHE A 121 -16.48 0.64 -0.41
CA PHE A 121 -16.12 -0.77 -0.39
C PHE A 121 -17.32 -1.58 0.12
N MET A 122 -17.85 -1.18 1.28
CA MET A 122 -19.12 -1.65 1.83
C MET A 122 -20.30 -0.90 1.19
N ASP A 123 -21.52 -1.37 1.45
CA ASP A 123 -22.73 -0.71 0.93
C ASP A 123 -22.99 0.63 1.64
N SER A 124 -22.54 0.76 2.88
CA SER A 124 -22.46 2.03 3.63
C SER A 124 -21.16 2.09 4.44
N GLY A 125 -20.64 3.29 4.68
CA GLY A 125 -19.48 3.53 5.56
C GLY A 125 -19.71 3.11 7.02
N HIS A 126 -20.97 3.06 7.44
CA HIS A 126 -21.38 2.54 8.74
C HIS A 126 -21.28 1.02 8.84
N ASN A 127 -21.20 0.29 7.72
CA ASN A 127 -21.03 -1.16 7.78
C ASN A 127 -19.58 -1.51 8.16
N ARG A 128 -19.40 -2.38 9.14
CA ARG A 128 -18.09 -2.86 9.55
C ARG A 128 -17.53 -3.85 8.52
N LEU A 129 -16.20 -3.87 8.39
CA LEU A 129 -15.49 -4.76 7.46
C LEU A 129 -15.49 -6.22 7.90
N ASN A 130 -15.81 -6.50 9.17
CA ASN A 130 -16.03 -7.83 9.73
C ASN A 130 -17.50 -8.30 9.59
N GLU A 131 -18.35 -7.54 8.88
CA GLU A 131 -19.77 -7.85 8.64
C GLU A 131 -20.65 -7.87 9.90
N LYS A 132 -20.12 -7.48 11.06
CA LYS A 132 -20.89 -7.32 12.30
C LYS A 132 -21.70 -6.02 12.29
N ASN A 133 -22.64 -5.92 13.23
CA ASN A 133 -23.44 -4.72 13.44
C ASN A 133 -22.53 -3.48 13.69
N THR A 134 -22.90 -2.33 13.13
CA THR A 134 -22.19 -1.05 13.30
C THR A 134 -21.86 -0.74 14.76
N PHE A 135 -22.83 -0.92 15.66
CA PHE A 135 -22.71 -0.59 17.08
C PHE A 135 -22.21 -1.76 17.94
N SER A 136 -21.61 -2.79 17.33
CA SER A 136 -21.02 -3.94 18.05
C SER A 136 -19.71 -3.61 18.77
N ILE A 137 -19.06 -2.51 18.39
CA ILE A 137 -17.84 -2.03 19.01
C ILE A 137 -18.14 -1.44 20.40
N THR A 138 -17.32 -1.81 21.40
CA THR A 138 -17.45 -1.31 22.77
C THR A 138 -16.09 -0.96 23.36
N SER A 139 -16.08 -0.02 24.30
CA SER A 139 -14.90 0.32 25.12
C SER A 139 -15.35 0.31 26.58
N ASN A 140 -14.69 -0.48 27.43
CA ASN A 140 -15.04 -0.64 28.86
C ASN A 140 -16.55 -0.91 29.12
N GLY A 141 -17.21 -1.65 28.22
CA GLY A 141 -18.66 -1.94 28.31
C GLY A 141 -19.58 -0.79 27.90
N ILE A 142 -19.01 0.32 27.42
CA ILE A 142 -19.74 1.43 26.80
C ILE A 142 -19.86 1.17 25.30
N SER A 143 -21.04 1.47 24.77
CA SER A 143 -21.39 1.40 23.35
C SER A 143 -21.99 2.74 22.92
N SER A 144 -21.83 3.04 21.63
CA SER A 144 -22.40 4.24 21.05
C SER A 144 -23.92 4.13 20.86
N SER A 145 -24.59 5.26 20.95
CA SER A 145 -26.03 5.41 20.66
C SER A 145 -26.30 6.02 19.28
N SER A 146 -25.29 6.61 18.64
CA SER A 146 -25.36 7.21 17.30
C SER A 146 -23.95 7.42 16.76
N GLU A 147 -23.75 7.14 15.47
CA GLU A 147 -22.49 7.35 14.77
C GLU A 147 -22.71 8.35 13.64
N ASP A 148 -21.89 9.39 13.58
CA ASP A 148 -21.80 10.30 12.43
C ASP A 148 -20.44 10.09 11.73
N LEU A 149 -20.43 10.02 10.40
CA LEU A 149 -19.21 9.80 9.61
C LEU A 149 -18.99 10.94 8.60
N ALA A 150 -17.75 11.37 8.39
CA ALA A 150 -17.36 12.33 7.37
C ALA A 150 -16.05 11.92 6.69
N TYR A 151 -15.95 12.23 5.39
CA TYR A 151 -14.82 11.88 4.53
C TYR A 151 -14.32 13.10 3.77
N TYR A 152 -13.04 13.43 3.89
CA TYR A 152 -12.44 14.65 3.34
C TYR A 152 -10.92 14.52 3.15
N HIS A 153 -10.24 15.62 2.81
CA HIS A 153 -8.84 15.60 2.39
C HIS A 153 -7.86 16.31 3.33
N VAL A 154 -8.35 17.06 4.31
CA VAL A 154 -7.53 17.83 5.25
C VAL A 154 -7.52 17.17 6.62
N GLN A 155 -6.41 17.25 7.36
CA GLN A 155 -6.31 16.67 8.69
C GLN A 155 -6.90 17.63 9.75
N ASP A 156 -8.21 17.86 9.71
CA ASP A 156 -8.89 18.82 10.57
C ASP A 156 -10.27 18.33 11.05
N MET A 157 -10.41 18.02 12.34
CA MET A 157 -11.68 17.62 12.94
C MET A 157 -12.80 18.65 12.75
N ILE A 158 -12.47 19.95 12.65
CA ILE A 158 -13.48 20.99 12.47
C ILE A 158 -14.14 20.87 11.09
N GLU A 159 -13.39 20.48 10.06
CA GLU A 159 -13.93 20.27 8.72
C GLU A 159 -14.99 19.15 8.73
N GLY A 160 -14.72 18.02 9.38
CA GLY A 160 -15.69 16.94 9.52
C GLY A 160 -16.98 17.38 10.24
N ILE A 161 -16.85 18.15 11.31
CA ILE A 161 -18.00 18.73 12.03
C ILE A 161 -18.79 19.69 11.13
N LEU A 162 -18.11 20.49 10.32
CA LEU A 162 -18.77 21.43 9.40
C LEU A 162 -19.51 20.71 8.27
N LEU A 163 -19.01 19.56 7.80
CA LEU A 163 -19.71 18.70 6.85
C LEU A 163 -21.04 18.20 7.43
N TRP A 164 -21.03 17.66 8.65
CA TRP A 164 -22.26 17.27 9.36
C TRP A 164 -23.21 18.46 9.57
N TYR A 165 -22.66 19.60 9.97
CA TYR A 165 -23.43 20.83 10.21
C TYR A 165 -24.08 21.39 8.94
N SER A 166 -23.50 21.13 7.76
CA SER A 166 -24.00 21.64 6.49
C SER A 166 -25.44 21.21 6.18
N GLU A 167 -25.90 20.11 6.79
CA GLU A 167 -27.26 19.59 6.68
C GLU A 167 -28.31 20.44 7.41
N LYS A 168 -27.88 21.37 8.29
CA LYS A 168 -28.76 22.32 8.99
C LYS A 168 -29.75 22.97 8.04
N GLN A 169 -29.29 23.35 6.84
CA GLN A 169 -30.13 24.03 5.86
C GLN A 169 -31.34 23.20 5.44
N TYR A 170 -31.20 21.88 5.35
CA TYR A 170 -32.26 20.95 4.96
C TYR A 170 -33.18 20.67 6.15
N TRP A 171 -32.61 20.48 7.34
CA TRP A 171 -33.41 20.31 8.56
C TRP A 171 -34.29 21.52 8.86
N VAL A 172 -33.76 22.75 8.80
CA VAL A 172 -34.55 23.97 9.06
C VAL A 172 -35.67 24.14 8.03
N LYS A 173 -35.43 23.76 6.77
CA LYS A 173 -36.44 23.78 5.70
C LYS A 173 -37.42 22.60 5.76
N GLN A 174 -37.12 21.58 6.56
CA GLN A 174 -37.83 20.29 6.60
C GLN A 174 -37.81 19.60 5.23
N ASP A 175 -36.68 19.70 4.53
CA ASP A 175 -36.43 18.98 3.27
C ASP A 175 -35.78 17.62 3.58
N PHE A 176 -36.61 16.58 3.66
CA PHE A 176 -36.19 15.22 3.97
C PHE A 176 -35.82 14.39 2.73
N SER A 177 -35.75 15.03 1.55
CA SER A 177 -35.19 14.39 0.36
C SER A 177 -33.65 14.38 0.37
N GLU A 178 -33.07 15.23 1.22
CA GLU A 178 -31.64 15.36 1.48
C GLU A 178 -31.31 14.78 2.86
N GLU A 179 -30.02 14.53 3.10
CA GLU A 179 -29.55 14.02 4.39
C GLU A 179 -29.67 15.09 5.49
N THR A 180 -30.25 14.70 6.62
CA THR A 180 -30.33 15.51 7.85
C THR A 180 -29.86 14.78 9.09
N GLY A 181 -29.48 13.51 8.95
CA GLY A 181 -29.17 12.62 10.05
C GLY A 181 -28.08 13.17 10.94
N HIS A 182 -26.96 13.59 10.37
CA HIS A 182 -25.80 14.07 11.11
C HIS A 182 -26.11 15.34 11.88
N TYR A 183 -26.74 16.34 11.24
CA TYR A 183 -27.10 17.57 11.97
C TYR A 183 -28.08 17.28 13.11
N THR A 184 -29.04 16.38 12.91
CA THR A 184 -29.98 16.00 13.98
C THR A 184 -29.30 15.24 15.12
N SER A 185 -28.34 14.35 14.83
CA SER A 185 -27.50 13.70 15.85
C SER A 185 -26.77 14.73 16.70
N MET A 186 -26.09 15.69 16.05
CA MET A 186 -25.30 16.72 16.72
C MET A 186 -26.12 17.57 17.69
N ILE A 187 -27.33 18.00 17.29
CA ILE A 187 -28.15 18.92 18.09
C ILE A 187 -29.09 18.21 19.07
N ASN A 188 -29.21 16.89 19.02
CA ASN A 188 -30.18 16.15 19.83
C ASN A 188 -29.88 16.30 21.34
N PRO A 189 -30.78 16.91 22.14
CA PRO A 189 -30.53 17.10 23.56
C PRO A 189 -30.59 15.80 24.38
N LYS A 190 -30.99 14.67 23.78
CA LYS A 190 -30.91 13.33 24.39
C LYS A 190 -29.45 12.95 24.68
N PHE A 191 -28.51 13.36 23.84
CA PHE A 191 -27.10 13.04 24.01
C PHE A 191 -26.43 14.02 24.97
N LYS A 192 -25.66 13.46 25.90
CA LYS A 192 -24.93 14.17 26.95
C LYS A 192 -23.42 14.02 26.80
N TYR A 193 -22.97 12.98 26.10
CA TYR A 193 -21.57 12.66 25.88
C TYR A 193 -21.29 12.44 24.40
N VAL A 194 -20.06 12.76 24.00
CA VAL A 194 -19.53 12.54 22.67
C VAL A 194 -18.06 12.15 22.72
N GLY A 195 -17.61 11.36 21.77
CA GLY A 195 -16.18 11.17 21.48
C GLY A 195 -15.96 11.17 19.97
N PHE A 196 -14.88 11.79 19.52
CA PHE A 196 -14.53 11.82 18.10
C PHE A 196 -13.21 11.11 17.82
N GLY A 197 -13.15 10.46 16.67
CA GLY A 197 -11.96 9.88 16.08
C GLY A 197 -11.75 10.47 14.71
N GLY A 198 -10.63 11.16 14.50
CA GLY A 198 -10.20 11.59 13.18
C GLY A 198 -8.94 10.82 12.81
N PHE A 199 -8.93 10.16 11.65
CA PHE A 199 -7.81 9.34 11.21
C PHE A 199 -7.40 9.66 9.77
N TYR A 200 -6.10 9.87 9.56
CA TYR A 200 -5.52 10.15 8.25
C TYR A 200 -4.80 8.90 7.74
N SER A 201 -5.22 8.35 6.60
CA SER A 201 -4.56 7.20 5.98
C SER A 201 -4.69 7.24 4.46
N GLU A 202 -3.57 7.08 3.76
CA GLU A 202 -3.54 6.97 2.30
C GLU A 202 -4.12 5.65 1.77
N ALA A 203 -4.41 4.68 2.64
CA ALA A 203 -5.09 3.45 2.26
C ALA A 203 -6.60 3.65 2.00
N ALA A 204 -7.16 4.77 2.49
CA ALA A 204 -8.54 5.15 2.25
C ALA A 204 -8.67 6.04 0.99
N PRO A 205 -9.78 5.96 0.23
CA PRO A 205 -10.00 6.83 -0.93
C PRO A 205 -10.04 8.32 -0.58
N TYR A 206 -10.59 8.63 0.59
CA TYR A 206 -10.47 9.94 1.23
C TYR A 206 -9.50 9.77 2.39
N PRO A 207 -8.37 10.49 2.38
CA PRO A 207 -7.32 10.21 3.35
C PRO A 207 -7.74 10.62 4.76
N ALA A 208 -8.60 11.62 4.94
CA ALA A 208 -9.15 11.98 6.25
C ALA A 208 -10.55 11.40 6.43
N THR A 209 -10.73 10.62 7.49
CA THR A 209 -12.05 10.13 7.94
C THR A 209 -12.30 10.59 9.37
N MET A 210 -13.49 11.11 9.63
CA MET A 210 -13.95 11.47 10.97
C MET A 210 -15.14 10.62 11.35
N ALA A 211 -15.11 10.06 12.56
CA ALA A 211 -16.24 9.42 13.20
C ALA A 211 -16.59 10.18 14.48
N GLY A 212 -17.89 10.32 14.75
CA GLY A 212 -18.37 10.84 16.01
C GLY A 212 -19.42 9.97 16.66
N GLU A 213 -19.17 9.63 17.92
CA GLU A 213 -19.94 8.66 18.68
C GLU A 213 -20.65 9.36 19.83
N PHE A 214 -21.98 9.23 19.89
CA PHE A 214 -22.81 9.94 20.85
C PHE A 214 -23.42 8.99 21.87
N SER A 215 -23.61 9.47 23.11
CA SER A 215 -24.29 8.69 24.14
C SER A 215 -25.26 9.49 24.99
N ALA A 216 -26.38 8.85 25.31
CA ALA A 216 -27.38 9.34 26.26
C ALA A 216 -27.09 8.91 27.70
N LYS A 217 -26.09 8.03 27.92
CA LYS A 217 -25.67 7.58 29.25
C LYS A 217 -25.16 8.76 30.09
N SER A 218 -25.16 8.60 31.40
CA SER A 218 -24.56 9.54 32.34
C SER A 218 -23.23 8.99 32.87
N ASP A 219 -22.45 9.88 33.49
CA ASP A 219 -21.31 9.52 34.33
C ASP A 219 -20.23 8.71 33.57
N LEU A 220 -20.02 9.02 32.29
CA LEU A 220 -18.93 8.46 31.50
C LEU A 220 -17.61 9.20 31.82
N ASP A 221 -16.49 8.54 31.57
CA ASP A 221 -15.16 9.13 31.77
C ASP A 221 -14.92 10.32 30.82
N GLU A 222 -14.60 11.49 31.35
CA GLU A 222 -14.49 12.76 30.64
C GLU A 222 -13.06 13.09 30.18
N THR A 223 -12.13 12.14 30.27
CA THR A 223 -10.74 12.33 29.80
C THR A 223 -10.62 12.29 28.28
N MET A 224 -9.63 13.00 27.74
CA MET A 224 -9.28 12.99 26.31
C MET A 224 -7.99 12.21 26.12
N GLN A 225 -7.92 11.40 25.06
CA GLN A 225 -6.74 10.60 24.78
C GLN A 225 -5.71 11.38 23.95
N GLU A 226 -4.43 11.06 24.12
CA GLU A 226 -3.36 11.53 23.24
C GLU A 226 -3.60 11.04 21.80
N ALA A 227 -3.29 11.85 20.80
CA ALA A 227 -3.49 11.52 19.39
C ALA A 227 -2.15 11.08 18.76
N PRO A 228 -1.89 9.77 18.66
CA PRO A 228 -0.62 9.30 18.15
C PRO A 228 -0.54 9.44 16.62
N ALA A 229 0.66 9.71 16.12
CA ALA A 229 0.99 9.74 14.71
C ALA A 229 1.87 8.53 14.34
N ASP A 230 1.91 8.20 13.04
CA ASP A 230 2.70 7.11 12.49
C ASP A 230 2.41 5.74 13.14
N VAL A 231 1.13 5.45 13.33
CA VAL A 231 0.66 4.22 13.98
C VAL A 231 0.06 3.23 13.01
N MET A 232 0.08 1.96 13.40
CA MET A 232 -0.69 0.91 12.77
C MET A 232 -1.95 0.66 13.60
N GLN A 233 -3.11 1.13 13.14
CA GLN A 233 -4.39 0.80 13.78
C GLN A 233 -4.84 -0.58 13.31
N LYS A 234 -4.97 -1.55 14.22
CA LYS A 234 -5.60 -2.83 13.88
C LYS A 234 -7.09 -2.60 13.58
N ILE A 235 -7.59 -3.33 12.60
CA ILE A 235 -9.01 -3.47 12.30
C ILE A 235 -9.31 -4.95 12.04
N GLU A 236 -10.57 -5.34 12.21
CA GLU A 236 -11.02 -6.70 11.92
C GLU A 236 -11.73 -6.74 10.56
N VAL A 237 -11.33 -7.67 9.68
CA VAL A 237 -11.92 -7.84 8.36
C VAL A 237 -12.43 -9.27 8.15
N SER A 238 -13.56 -9.42 7.48
CA SER A 238 -14.09 -10.72 7.08
C SER A 238 -13.16 -11.40 6.06
N ASN A 239 -12.89 -12.69 6.26
CA ASN A 239 -12.06 -13.49 5.35
C ASN A 239 -12.66 -13.55 3.93
N ASN A 240 -13.97 -13.35 3.80
CA ASN A 240 -14.65 -13.28 2.50
C ASN A 240 -14.13 -12.13 1.63
N PHE A 241 -13.56 -11.09 2.25
CA PHE A 241 -13.01 -9.94 1.54
C PHE A 241 -11.52 -10.09 1.24
N ILE A 242 -10.82 -11.05 1.85
CA ILE A 242 -9.39 -11.24 1.61
C ILE A 242 -9.20 -11.94 0.26
N ARG A 243 -8.56 -11.24 -0.68
CA ARG A 243 -8.21 -11.82 -1.98
C ARG A 243 -6.87 -12.52 -1.94
N GLU A 244 -5.86 -11.85 -1.40
CA GLU A 244 -4.49 -12.35 -1.31
C GLU A 244 -3.69 -11.56 -0.28
N THR A 245 -2.66 -12.20 0.28
CA THR A 245 -1.56 -11.54 0.98
C THR A 245 -0.36 -11.51 0.02
N TYR A 246 0.26 -10.35 -0.13
CA TYR A 246 1.38 -10.15 -1.05
C TYR A 246 2.48 -9.30 -0.40
N LEU A 247 3.66 -9.31 -1.00
CA LEU A 247 4.75 -8.42 -0.61
C LEU A 247 4.76 -7.20 -1.54
N GLU A 248 4.49 -6.03 -1.00
CA GLU A 248 4.72 -4.74 -1.67
C GLU A 248 6.21 -4.41 -1.69
N GLY A 249 6.67 -3.64 -2.68
CA GLY A 249 8.10 -3.31 -2.90
C GLY A 249 8.49 -3.39 -4.37
N GLU A 250 9.72 -3.01 -4.71
CA GLU A 250 10.21 -3.06 -6.09
C GLU A 250 10.37 -4.52 -6.58
N THR A 251 10.12 -4.76 -7.87
CA THR A 251 10.41 -6.06 -8.53
C THR A 251 11.79 -6.09 -9.18
N GLN A 252 12.42 -4.92 -9.36
CA GLN A 252 13.76 -4.82 -9.92
C GLN A 252 14.60 -3.83 -9.11
N ILE A 253 15.80 -4.25 -8.75
CA ILE A 253 16.82 -3.40 -8.14
C ILE A 253 18.14 -3.56 -8.89
N PHE A 254 19.07 -2.64 -8.70
CA PHE A 254 20.43 -2.80 -9.18
C PHE A 254 21.32 -3.44 -8.12
N THR A 255 22.48 -3.95 -8.53
CA THR A 255 23.54 -4.37 -7.61
C THR A 255 23.94 -3.24 -6.66
N GLY A 256 24.00 -3.51 -5.36
CA GLY A 256 24.16 -2.53 -4.28
C GLY A 256 22.90 -1.74 -3.93
N GLY A 257 21.83 -1.84 -4.75
CA GLY A 257 20.54 -1.22 -4.48
C GLY A 257 19.72 -2.02 -3.47
N THR A 258 18.72 -1.35 -2.90
CA THR A 258 17.85 -1.92 -1.86
C THR A 258 16.37 -1.67 -2.17
N THR A 259 15.51 -2.58 -1.72
CA THR A 259 14.06 -2.35 -1.60
C THR A 259 13.58 -2.98 -0.31
N THR A 260 12.63 -2.35 0.37
CA THR A 260 11.92 -3.01 1.47
C THR A 260 10.75 -3.79 0.89
N VAL A 261 10.57 -5.03 1.31
CA VAL A 261 9.34 -5.78 1.04
C VAL A 261 8.42 -5.75 2.25
N THR A 262 7.18 -5.32 2.07
CA THR A 262 6.20 -5.17 3.15
C THR A 262 4.99 -6.07 2.92
N PRO A 263 4.54 -6.87 3.90
CA PRO A 263 3.37 -7.71 3.77
C PRO A 263 2.09 -6.86 3.75
N ARG A 264 1.32 -7.01 2.67
CA ARG A 264 0.05 -6.31 2.45
C ARG A 264 -1.04 -7.34 2.21
N VAL A 265 -2.26 -6.99 2.59
CA VAL A 265 -3.47 -7.77 2.34
C VAL A 265 -4.32 -7.00 1.36
N LYS A 266 -4.61 -7.62 0.22
CA LYS A 266 -5.52 -7.06 -0.78
C LYS A 266 -6.93 -7.50 -0.46
N LEU A 267 -7.78 -6.54 -0.12
CA LEU A 267 -9.21 -6.76 0.06
C LEU A 267 -9.94 -6.56 -1.26
N ARG A 268 -10.97 -7.37 -1.51
CA ARG A 268 -11.87 -7.24 -2.67
C ARG A 268 -13.31 -7.48 -2.27
N ARG A 269 -14.18 -6.54 -2.63
CA ARG A 269 -15.64 -6.69 -2.59
C ARG A 269 -16.23 -6.14 -3.87
N LYS A 270 -16.92 -6.98 -4.65
CA LYS A 270 -17.37 -6.63 -6.02
C LYS A 270 -16.15 -6.11 -6.83
N ASN A 271 -16.24 -4.88 -7.35
CA ASN A 271 -15.15 -4.23 -8.10
C ASN A 271 -14.26 -3.32 -7.23
N ALA A 272 -14.56 -3.17 -5.93
CA ALA A 272 -13.77 -2.34 -5.03
C ALA A 272 -12.57 -3.14 -4.50
N LEU A 273 -11.40 -2.50 -4.51
CA LEU A 273 -10.14 -3.03 -3.98
C LEU A 273 -9.58 -2.10 -2.90
N ARG A 274 -8.99 -2.67 -1.85
CA ARG A 274 -8.24 -1.94 -0.82
C ARG A 274 -6.96 -2.69 -0.51
N ASP A 275 -5.89 -1.96 -0.22
CA ASP A 275 -4.62 -2.54 0.20
C ASP A 275 -4.30 -2.08 1.63
N VAL A 276 -4.35 -3.03 2.56
CA VAL A 276 -4.10 -2.84 4.00
C VAL A 276 -2.88 -3.65 4.42
N TRP A 277 -2.36 -3.43 5.62
CA TRP A 277 -1.14 -4.11 6.09
C TRP A 277 -1.49 -5.45 6.72
N SER A 278 -0.68 -6.48 6.48
CA SER A 278 -0.69 -7.62 7.38
C SER A 278 -0.02 -7.24 8.69
N ILE A 279 -0.57 -7.71 9.81
CA ILE A 279 0.00 -7.53 11.15
C ILE A 279 0.54 -8.85 11.70
N GLU A 280 0.60 -9.89 10.87
CA GLU A 280 1.20 -11.15 11.24
C GLU A 280 2.72 -10.97 11.44
N ASP A 281 3.25 -11.64 12.46
CA ASP A 281 4.69 -11.76 12.62
C ASP A 281 5.24 -12.71 11.55
N VAL A 282 6.10 -12.18 10.67
CA VAL A 282 6.63 -12.92 9.52
C VAL A 282 8.15 -13.00 9.54
N THR A 283 8.67 -14.13 9.08
CA THR A 283 10.09 -14.35 8.85
C THR A 283 10.39 -14.34 7.36
N TYR A 284 11.43 -13.63 6.95
CA TYR A 284 11.85 -13.53 5.56
C TYR A 284 13.00 -14.48 5.21
N THR A 285 12.95 -15.05 4.01
CA THR A 285 14.06 -15.81 3.44
C THR A 285 14.24 -15.49 1.96
N SER A 286 15.49 -15.42 1.49
CA SER A 286 15.84 -15.36 0.07
C SER A 286 16.13 -16.75 -0.48
N SER A 287 15.64 -17.06 -1.68
CA SER A 287 15.96 -18.31 -2.37
C SER A 287 17.44 -18.44 -2.75
N ASN A 288 18.16 -17.31 -2.90
CA ASN A 288 19.60 -17.30 -3.13
C ASN A 288 20.25 -16.02 -2.55
N PRO A 289 20.80 -16.09 -1.31
CA PRO A 289 21.48 -14.96 -0.67
C PRO A 289 22.69 -14.40 -1.44
N ALA A 290 23.30 -15.18 -2.34
CA ALA A 290 24.40 -14.68 -3.18
C ALA A 290 23.92 -13.72 -4.28
N VAL A 291 22.64 -13.76 -4.65
CA VAL A 291 22.00 -12.84 -5.60
C VAL A 291 21.34 -11.68 -4.87
N ALA A 292 20.57 -11.94 -3.81
CA ALA A 292 20.10 -10.89 -2.90
C ALA A 292 19.86 -11.41 -1.49
N THR A 293 20.22 -10.61 -0.48
CA THR A 293 19.93 -10.89 0.94
C THR A 293 18.68 -10.17 1.40
N VAL A 294 18.04 -10.64 2.47
CA VAL A 294 16.88 -9.98 3.10
C VAL A 294 17.06 -9.97 4.62
N THR A 295 16.73 -8.86 5.29
CA THR A 295 16.77 -8.73 6.76
C THR A 295 15.47 -9.21 7.41
N ALA A 296 15.42 -9.24 8.75
CA ALA A 296 14.20 -9.57 9.49
C ALA A 296 13.06 -8.55 9.26
N GLU A 297 13.41 -7.30 8.98
CA GLU A 297 12.49 -6.20 8.68
C GLU A 297 12.08 -6.15 7.19
N GLY A 298 12.49 -7.14 6.39
CA GLY A 298 12.16 -7.22 4.97
C GLY A 298 13.01 -6.32 4.07
N LEU A 299 14.13 -5.76 4.53
CA LEU A 299 15.04 -4.99 3.68
C LEU A 299 15.83 -5.93 2.77
N VAL A 300 15.56 -5.89 1.47
CA VAL A 300 16.26 -6.66 0.43
C VAL A 300 17.42 -5.85 -0.13
N THR A 301 18.59 -6.46 -0.24
CA THR A 301 19.80 -5.86 -0.85
C THR A 301 20.30 -6.72 -2.00
N GLY A 302 20.43 -6.12 -3.19
CA GLY A 302 20.90 -6.80 -4.40
C GLY A 302 22.42 -6.96 -4.40
N MET A 303 22.92 -8.19 -4.56
CA MET A 303 24.35 -8.52 -4.50
C MET A 303 24.93 -8.78 -5.89
N THR A 304 24.33 -9.70 -6.65
CA THR A 304 24.78 -10.07 -7.99
C THR A 304 23.62 -10.13 -8.98
N ASP A 305 23.91 -10.06 -10.28
CA ASP A 305 22.88 -10.16 -11.32
C ASP A 305 22.14 -11.51 -11.25
N GLY A 306 20.82 -11.48 -11.33
CA GLY A 306 20.01 -12.67 -11.28
C GLY A 306 18.62 -12.41 -10.73
N THR A 307 17.87 -13.47 -10.51
CA THR A 307 16.50 -13.41 -10.00
C THR A 307 16.39 -14.25 -8.74
N VAL A 308 15.76 -13.72 -7.70
CA VAL A 308 15.46 -14.43 -6.45
C VAL A 308 14.00 -14.33 -6.08
N THR A 309 13.53 -15.29 -5.30
CA THR A 309 12.23 -15.24 -4.64
C THR A 309 12.46 -14.94 -3.17
N ILE A 310 11.93 -13.82 -2.70
CA ILE A 310 11.81 -13.50 -1.28
C ILE A 310 10.51 -14.10 -0.78
N THR A 311 10.59 -14.86 0.31
CA THR A 311 9.44 -15.53 0.94
C THR A 311 9.25 -14.99 2.34
N ALA A 312 8.03 -14.57 2.67
CA ALA A 312 7.59 -14.24 4.02
C ALA A 312 6.76 -15.41 4.57
N LYS A 313 7.11 -15.91 5.76
CA LYS A 313 6.42 -17.00 6.44
C LYS A 313 5.85 -16.56 7.77
N SER A 314 4.59 -16.91 8.00
CA SER A 314 3.92 -16.82 9.29
C SER A 314 4.00 -18.19 9.95
N GLY A 315 4.91 -18.33 10.92
CA GLY A 315 5.31 -19.65 11.44
C GLY A 315 5.89 -20.55 10.32
N SER A 316 5.25 -21.70 10.09
CA SER A 316 5.65 -22.64 9.03
C SER A 316 4.96 -22.40 7.68
N THR A 317 3.93 -21.55 7.64
CA THR A 317 3.11 -21.30 6.45
C THR A 317 3.68 -20.16 5.63
N ILE A 318 3.71 -20.32 4.31
CA ILE A 318 4.06 -19.22 3.39
C ILE A 318 2.90 -18.24 3.38
N ALA A 319 3.14 -17.02 3.87
CA ALA A 319 2.15 -15.94 3.86
C ALA A 319 2.16 -15.21 2.50
N ALA A 320 3.36 -14.93 1.97
CA ALA A 320 3.52 -14.26 0.68
C ALA A 320 4.92 -14.52 0.07
N GLN A 321 5.02 -14.33 -1.24
CA GLN A 321 6.29 -14.39 -1.98
C GLN A 321 6.40 -13.24 -2.97
N LYS A 322 7.64 -12.85 -3.29
CA LYS A 322 7.95 -11.87 -4.34
C LYS A 322 9.20 -12.24 -5.09
N GLU A 323 9.09 -12.24 -6.41
CA GLU A 323 10.25 -12.32 -7.28
C GLU A 323 10.91 -10.93 -7.40
N ILE A 324 12.23 -10.89 -7.22
CA ILE A 324 13.05 -9.69 -7.37
C ILE A 324 14.19 -10.02 -8.34
N THR A 325 14.28 -9.21 -9.40
CA THR A 325 15.40 -9.26 -10.33
C THR A 325 16.45 -8.22 -9.96
N VAL A 326 17.67 -8.67 -9.72
CA VAL A 326 18.84 -7.80 -9.53
C VAL A 326 19.52 -7.63 -10.88
N LYS A 327 19.68 -6.39 -11.33
CA LYS A 327 20.40 -6.05 -12.55
C LYS A 327 21.79 -5.52 -12.24
N CYS A 328 22.79 -6.00 -12.97
CA CYS A 328 24.15 -5.49 -12.89
C CYS A 328 24.28 -4.11 -13.58
N ASN A 329 24.64 -3.09 -12.80
CA ASN A 329 24.93 -1.72 -13.26
C ASN A 329 26.44 -1.42 -13.34
N HIS A 330 27.30 -2.41 -13.10
CA HIS A 330 28.75 -2.23 -13.14
C HIS A 330 29.28 -2.13 -14.59
N PRO A 331 30.44 -1.50 -14.80
CA PRO A 331 31.16 -1.57 -16.06
C PRO A 331 31.49 -3.01 -16.44
N LYS A 332 31.22 -3.37 -17.69
CA LYS A 332 31.44 -4.72 -18.23
C LYS A 332 32.55 -4.68 -19.28
N LYS A 333 33.42 -5.69 -19.27
CA LYS A 333 34.49 -5.82 -20.25
C LYS A 333 34.09 -6.86 -21.29
N MET A 334 34.17 -6.52 -22.57
CA MET A 334 33.98 -7.50 -23.65
C MET A 334 35.05 -8.58 -23.55
N THR A 335 34.63 -9.85 -23.49
CA THR A 335 35.51 -11.01 -23.39
C THR A 335 35.63 -11.77 -24.69
N SER A 336 34.58 -11.76 -25.51
CA SER A 336 34.62 -12.36 -26.85
C SER A 336 33.67 -11.66 -27.81
N TYR A 337 33.96 -11.80 -29.09
CA TYR A 337 33.12 -11.35 -30.17
C TYR A 337 33.19 -12.35 -31.32
N THR A 338 32.02 -12.84 -31.72
CA THR A 338 31.79 -13.63 -32.92
C THR A 338 31.02 -12.76 -33.90
N GLU A 339 31.63 -12.46 -35.04
CA GLU A 339 31.00 -11.66 -36.08
C GLU A 339 29.79 -12.38 -36.70
N SER A 340 28.75 -11.63 -37.07
CA SER A 340 27.58 -12.19 -37.75
C SER A 340 27.82 -12.39 -39.25
N THR A 341 27.12 -13.36 -39.84
CA THR A 341 27.07 -13.60 -41.28
C THR A 341 25.64 -13.43 -41.80
N CYS A 342 25.43 -13.56 -43.11
CA CYS A 342 24.09 -13.55 -43.69
C CYS A 342 23.26 -14.81 -43.36
N THR A 343 23.89 -15.88 -42.86
CA THR A 343 23.20 -17.12 -42.48
C THR A 343 23.14 -17.33 -40.96
N LYS A 344 24.09 -16.77 -40.21
CA LYS A 344 24.24 -16.97 -38.76
C LYS A 344 24.33 -15.64 -38.02
N GLU A 345 23.65 -15.55 -36.89
CA GLU A 345 23.81 -14.44 -35.96
C GLU A 345 25.22 -14.44 -35.34
N GLY A 346 25.71 -13.26 -35.04
CA GLY A 346 26.94 -13.05 -34.28
C GLY A 346 26.63 -12.95 -32.79
N LYS A 347 27.67 -12.86 -31.97
CA LYS A 347 27.55 -12.79 -30.51
C LYS A 347 28.63 -11.89 -29.92
N LYS A 348 28.28 -11.06 -28.94
CA LYS A 348 29.24 -10.39 -28.07
C LYS A 348 29.08 -10.95 -26.66
N GLN A 349 30.18 -11.26 -25.99
CA GLN A 349 30.17 -11.63 -24.58
C GLN A 349 30.84 -10.53 -23.76
N TYR A 350 30.26 -10.22 -22.60
CA TYR A 350 30.84 -9.27 -21.65
C TYR A 350 30.87 -9.88 -20.26
N TYR A 351 31.94 -9.59 -19.52
CA TYR A 351 32.14 -10.05 -18.15
C TYR A 351 32.16 -8.87 -17.18
N CYS A 352 31.50 -9.03 -16.03
CA CYS A 352 31.61 -8.13 -14.89
C CYS A 352 32.46 -8.79 -13.80
N ALA A 353 33.58 -8.16 -13.45
CA ALA A 353 34.46 -8.67 -12.40
C ALA A 353 33.83 -8.58 -10.99
N VAL A 354 32.93 -7.63 -10.77
CA VAL A 354 32.27 -7.44 -9.46
C VAL A 354 31.21 -8.51 -9.22
N CYS A 355 30.34 -8.74 -10.20
CA CYS A 355 29.28 -9.73 -10.10
C CYS A 355 29.74 -11.14 -10.48
N GLN A 356 30.95 -11.27 -11.03
CA GLN A 356 31.51 -12.50 -11.60
C GLN A 356 30.57 -13.18 -12.60
N ASN A 357 29.77 -12.39 -13.34
CA ASN A 357 28.81 -12.87 -14.31
C ASN A 357 29.21 -12.50 -15.75
N THR A 358 28.75 -13.31 -16.69
CA THR A 358 28.91 -13.08 -18.13
C THR A 358 27.55 -12.87 -18.76
N ILE A 359 27.42 -11.82 -19.57
CA ILE A 359 26.23 -11.55 -20.38
C ILE A 359 26.55 -11.74 -21.86
N GLU A 360 25.56 -12.19 -22.63
CA GLU A 360 25.66 -12.32 -24.09
C GLU A 360 24.69 -11.36 -24.78
N GLU A 361 25.16 -10.71 -25.84
CA GLU A 361 24.35 -9.92 -26.76
C GLU A 361 24.39 -10.56 -28.16
N THR A 362 23.21 -10.82 -28.72
CA THR A 362 23.09 -11.31 -30.10
C THR A 362 23.32 -10.16 -31.08
N VAL A 363 24.17 -10.40 -32.08
CA VAL A 363 24.38 -9.49 -33.20
C VAL A 363 23.59 -10.01 -34.39
N ALA A 364 22.68 -9.18 -34.90
CA ALA A 364 21.82 -9.53 -36.03
C ALA A 364 22.63 -10.02 -37.25
N LYS A 365 22.01 -10.89 -38.05
CA LYS A 365 22.58 -11.36 -39.31
C LYS A 365 22.89 -10.17 -40.22
N LYS A 366 23.99 -10.27 -40.96
CA LYS A 366 24.28 -9.29 -42.01
C LYS A 366 23.29 -9.47 -43.15
N GLU A 367 23.00 -8.39 -43.86
CA GLU A 367 22.26 -8.51 -45.12
C GLU A 367 23.06 -9.35 -46.13
N HIS A 368 22.34 -9.99 -47.04
CA HIS A 368 22.98 -10.71 -48.14
C HIS A 368 23.61 -9.71 -49.11
N ASP A 369 24.88 -9.93 -49.41
CA ASP A 369 25.62 -9.17 -50.43
C ASP A 369 25.52 -9.93 -51.77
N TYR A 370 24.45 -9.69 -52.52
CA TYR A 370 24.20 -10.38 -53.79
C TYR A 370 25.02 -9.80 -54.92
N VAL A 371 25.83 -10.65 -55.56
CA VAL A 371 26.52 -10.34 -56.81
C VAL A 371 25.70 -10.89 -57.98
N TYR A 372 25.36 -10.02 -58.92
CA TYR A 372 24.46 -10.34 -60.02
C TYR A 372 25.22 -10.75 -61.29
N GLY A 373 24.81 -11.87 -61.88
CA GLY A 373 25.31 -12.31 -63.19
C GLY A 373 24.62 -11.61 -64.36
N ALA A 374 25.10 -11.89 -65.58
CA ALA A 374 24.45 -11.46 -66.81
C ALA A 374 22.99 -11.93 -66.88
N ALA A 375 22.12 -11.08 -67.42
CA ALA A 375 20.71 -11.42 -67.59
C ALA A 375 20.54 -12.57 -68.60
N ASP A 376 19.57 -13.46 -68.33
CA ASP A 376 19.19 -14.52 -69.26
C ASP A 376 18.42 -13.98 -70.48
N SER A 377 18.06 -14.86 -71.42
CA SER A 377 17.29 -14.50 -72.62
C SER A 377 15.88 -13.95 -72.32
N GLN A 378 15.43 -13.99 -71.06
CA GLN A 378 14.18 -13.40 -70.57
C GLN A 378 14.42 -12.10 -69.77
N GLY A 379 15.64 -11.58 -69.75
CA GLY A 379 16.03 -10.36 -69.05
C GLY A 379 16.16 -10.51 -67.54
N LYS A 380 16.04 -11.72 -66.97
CA LYS A 380 16.13 -11.95 -65.52
C LYS A 380 17.59 -12.13 -65.12
N SER A 381 17.99 -11.51 -64.00
CA SER A 381 19.31 -11.74 -63.41
C SER A 381 19.20 -12.58 -62.14
N THR A 382 20.13 -13.51 -61.99
CA THR A 382 20.31 -14.27 -60.76
C THR A 382 21.41 -13.61 -59.95
N GLY A 383 21.04 -13.10 -58.78
CA GLY A 383 21.99 -12.67 -57.76
C GLY A 383 22.42 -13.87 -56.93
N LYS A 384 23.73 -14.06 -56.73
CA LYS A 384 24.28 -15.04 -55.81
C LYS A 384 24.98 -14.31 -54.67
N CYS A 385 24.58 -14.59 -53.43
CA CYS A 385 25.20 -13.98 -52.26
C CYS A 385 26.68 -14.35 -52.23
N SER A 386 27.56 -13.35 -52.19
CA SER A 386 29.02 -13.50 -52.17
C SER A 386 29.49 -14.31 -50.96
N ALA A 387 28.73 -14.26 -49.86
CA ALA A 387 29.10 -14.89 -48.60
C ALA A 387 28.52 -16.30 -48.37
N CYS A 388 27.27 -16.58 -48.75
CA CYS A 388 26.62 -17.88 -48.48
C CYS A 388 26.23 -18.67 -49.73
N GLY A 389 26.28 -18.05 -50.91
CA GLY A 389 25.87 -18.68 -52.15
C GLY A 389 24.35 -18.79 -52.35
N ASP A 390 23.52 -18.28 -51.44
CA ASP A 390 22.07 -18.17 -51.66
C ASP A 390 21.80 -17.39 -52.93
N THR A 391 20.76 -17.80 -53.66
CA THR A 391 20.38 -17.17 -54.91
C THR A 391 19.05 -16.46 -54.80
N ILE A 392 18.98 -15.28 -55.40
CA ILE A 392 17.72 -14.57 -55.65
C ILE A 392 17.60 -14.33 -57.13
N ARG A 393 16.37 -14.34 -57.64
CA ARG A 393 16.10 -14.01 -59.03
C ARG A 393 15.29 -12.73 -59.06
N ILE A 394 15.90 -11.68 -59.60
CA ILE A 394 15.22 -10.42 -59.84
C ILE A 394 14.75 -10.39 -61.28
N ALA A 395 13.45 -10.13 -61.45
CA ALA A 395 12.89 -9.77 -62.73
C ALA A 395 13.10 -8.28 -62.96
N PRO A 396 13.43 -7.84 -64.18
CA PRO A 396 13.45 -6.42 -64.49
C PRO A 396 12.04 -5.85 -64.24
N PRO A 397 11.93 -4.61 -63.73
CA PRO A 397 10.63 -3.99 -63.54
C PRO A 397 9.88 -3.96 -64.88
N THR A 398 8.65 -4.47 -64.91
CA THR A 398 7.81 -4.49 -66.12
C THR A 398 7.31 -3.09 -66.48
N GLN A 399 7.34 -2.16 -65.53
CA GLN A 399 7.10 -0.74 -65.71
C GLN A 399 8.04 0.06 -64.80
N MET A 400 8.67 1.09 -65.35
CA MET A 400 9.46 2.04 -64.58
C MET A 400 8.90 3.44 -64.84
N THR A 401 8.40 4.09 -63.79
CA THR A 401 7.95 5.48 -63.89
C THR A 401 9.11 6.39 -63.54
N LEU A 402 9.66 7.07 -64.55
CA LEU A 402 10.68 8.11 -64.39
C LEU A 402 10.00 9.46 -64.16
N TYR A 403 10.32 10.10 -63.04
CA TYR A 403 9.94 11.49 -62.79
C TYR A 403 11.16 12.38 -63.01
N TRP A 404 11.04 13.35 -63.89
CA TRP A 404 12.00 14.46 -63.97
C TRP A 404 11.61 15.51 -62.93
N ARG A 405 12.45 15.71 -61.92
CA ARG A 405 12.36 16.88 -61.04
C ARG A 405 13.09 18.02 -61.73
N ASN A 406 12.34 18.94 -62.37
CA ASN A 406 12.92 20.23 -62.74
C ASN A 406 13.28 20.98 -61.46
N SER A 407 14.44 21.62 -61.44
CA SER A 407 15.03 22.36 -60.31
C SER A 407 14.21 23.58 -59.82
N THR A 408 12.95 23.70 -60.23
CA THR A 408 12.06 24.83 -59.90
C THR A 408 10.65 24.43 -59.46
N SER A 409 10.37 23.16 -59.15
CA SER A 409 9.12 22.79 -58.46
C SER A 409 9.42 22.43 -57.01
N SER A 410 9.00 23.32 -56.10
CA SER A 410 8.94 23.13 -54.65
C SER A 410 8.14 21.89 -54.25
#